data_AF-A0A1Q3PA88-F1
#
_entry.id   AF-A0A1Q3PA88-F1
#
_cell.length_a   1.000
_cell.length_b   1.000
_cell.length_c   1.000
_cell.angle_alpha   90.00
_cell.angle_beta   90.00
_cell.angle_gamma   90.00
#
_symmetry.space_group_name_H-M   'P 1'
#
loop_
_entity.id
_entity.type
_entity.pdbx_description
1 polymer ?
#
loop_
_entity_poly.entity_id
_entity_poly.type
_entity_poly.pdbx_seq_one_letter_code
_entity_poly.pdbx_strand_id
1 'polypeptide(L)'
;MTKSISLIFLLVIAINPLLAQQDRSIVTLTKDPAGLFKSYKFFIQNVEDQRPQPGASVGKVIALGKEVPAVFAVKAESELFSYWSYLAPKKPDTYLPLYITIKELSVTEKRVGPNRVTGEVRLNVRFRWYRDMQPVELSGYQTAANYTRPETAFTHDKLIKQLLDQALTSFQKWMTTNAGKTPSLARNLVLTFKEINHAASEDTVFYSPKRPLIWDDFKVRSAKPGSRYAAAVFTSFGYEGRSYPKDDDLVVEIGLKTFMVKSMSWGRPESRNAGTLRHEQIHFDITRLVVEKFKERLRKAELTIEDYDSEIQYQFLEAFREMNRDQEQYDGETGHGLNAAAQAAWDRKVAQQIEALYSVQ
;
A
#
# COMPACT_ATOMS: atom_id res chain seq x y z
N MET A 1 -18.89 104.62 7.51
CA MET A 1 -18.79 103.50 8.46
C MET A 1 -20.07 102.69 8.32
N THR A 2 -20.01 101.55 7.61
CA THR A 2 -20.07 100.15 8.14
C THR A 2 -21.49 99.59 8.01
N LYS A 3 -21.78 98.42 7.44
CA LYS A 3 -21.05 97.38 6.70
C LYS A 3 -22.12 96.55 5.95
N SER A 4 -21.88 96.21 4.69
CA SER A 4 -22.66 95.23 3.92
C SER A 4 -22.51 93.82 4.50
N ILE A 5 -23.57 93.02 4.46
CA ILE A 5 -23.53 91.57 4.68
C ILE A 5 -24.14 90.89 3.46
N SER A 6 -23.28 90.21 2.71
CA SER A 6 -23.61 89.35 1.57
C SER A 6 -24.20 88.03 2.08
N LEU A 7 -25.33 87.61 1.51
CA LEU A 7 -25.94 86.30 1.75
C LEU A 7 -25.42 85.32 0.69
N ILE A 8 -24.63 84.33 1.11
CA ILE A 8 -24.10 83.26 0.26
C ILE A 8 -25.12 82.12 0.21
N PHE A 9 -25.56 81.78 -1.01
CA PHE A 9 -26.32 80.55 -1.30
C PHE A 9 -25.39 79.34 -1.17
N LEU A 10 -25.66 78.43 -0.22
CA LEU A 10 -24.99 77.13 -0.12
C LEU A 10 -25.72 76.12 -1.01
N LEU A 11 -25.10 75.78 -2.14
CA LEU A 11 -25.52 74.69 -3.02
C LEU A 11 -25.05 73.36 -2.41
N VAL A 12 -25.96 72.58 -1.83
CA VAL A 12 -25.68 71.22 -1.36
C VAL A 12 -25.64 70.29 -2.58
N ILE A 13 -24.44 70.00 -3.06
CA ILE A 13 -24.21 68.95 -4.06
C ILE A 13 -24.35 67.60 -3.33
N ALA A 14 -25.47 66.91 -3.57
CA ALA A 14 -25.63 65.51 -3.21
C ALA A 14 -24.65 64.67 -4.04
N ILE A 15 -23.56 64.22 -3.41
CA ILE A 15 -22.63 63.24 -3.97
C ILE A 15 -23.38 61.91 -4.05
N ASN A 16 -23.82 61.53 -5.25
CA ASN A 16 -24.19 60.15 -5.54
C ASN A 16 -23.00 59.24 -5.18
N PRO A 17 -23.19 58.15 -4.40
CA PRO A 17 -22.11 57.18 -4.25
C PRO A 17 -21.87 56.59 -5.64
N LEU A 18 -20.69 56.89 -6.18
CA LEU A 18 -20.11 56.22 -7.33
C LEU A 18 -20.36 54.71 -7.20
N LEU A 19 -20.80 54.10 -8.30
CA LEU A 19 -20.69 52.68 -8.58
C LEU A 19 -19.35 52.17 -8.05
N ALA A 20 -19.37 51.45 -6.92
CA ALA A 20 -18.17 50.84 -6.36
C ALA A 20 -17.58 49.93 -7.44
N GLN A 21 -16.35 50.24 -7.87
CA GLN A 21 -15.65 49.44 -8.86
C GLN A 21 -15.41 48.06 -8.25
N GLN A 22 -16.08 47.03 -8.77
CA GLN A 22 -15.88 45.67 -8.31
C GLN A 22 -14.53 45.17 -8.81
N ASP A 23 -13.46 45.43 -8.06
CA ASP A 23 -12.08 45.12 -8.48
C ASP A 23 -11.74 43.62 -8.43
N ARG A 24 -12.62 42.80 -7.85
CA ARG A 24 -12.52 41.34 -7.77
C ARG A 24 -13.88 40.69 -7.60
N SER A 25 -14.01 39.46 -8.08
CA SER A 25 -15.16 38.57 -7.84
C SER A 25 -14.80 37.57 -6.74
N ILE A 26 -15.56 37.57 -5.65
CA ILE A 26 -15.36 36.61 -4.55
C ILE A 26 -16.16 35.34 -4.87
N VAL A 27 -15.45 34.23 -5.03
CA VAL A 27 -16.05 32.91 -5.19
C VAL A 27 -16.50 32.39 -3.83
N THR A 28 -17.78 32.06 -3.70
CA THR A 28 -18.36 31.56 -2.44
C THR A 28 -18.86 30.12 -2.60
N LEU A 29 -18.41 29.22 -1.71
CA LEU A 29 -18.87 27.83 -1.68
C LEU A 29 -19.93 27.65 -0.59
N THR A 30 -21.19 27.43 -0.99
CA THR A 30 -22.27 27.16 -0.04
C THR A 30 -22.14 25.78 0.59
N LYS A 31 -22.27 25.71 1.92
CA LYS A 31 -22.15 24.48 2.71
C LYS A 31 -23.52 23.94 3.08
N ASP A 32 -24.00 22.94 2.35
CA ASP A 32 -25.33 22.36 2.57
C ASP A 32 -25.27 21.14 3.52
N PRO A 33 -26.08 21.09 4.59
CA PRO A 33 -25.98 20.06 5.64
C PRO A 33 -26.41 18.65 5.21
N ALA A 34 -27.03 18.50 4.03
CA ALA A 34 -27.24 17.20 3.43
C ALA A 34 -25.88 16.69 2.90
N GLY A 35 -25.14 15.96 3.76
CA GLY A 35 -23.88 15.34 3.38
C GLY A 35 -24.02 14.54 2.09
N LEU A 36 -23.02 14.64 1.19
CA LEU A 36 -23.01 13.95 -0.10
C LEU A 36 -23.17 12.43 0.04
N PHE A 37 -22.65 11.83 1.12
CA PHE A 37 -22.72 10.39 1.35
C PHE A 37 -23.31 10.03 2.72
N LYS A 38 -23.91 8.83 2.81
CA LYS A 38 -24.44 8.28 4.06
C LYS A 38 -23.38 7.59 4.94
N SER A 39 -22.26 7.18 4.34
CA SER A 39 -21.17 6.45 5.02
C SER A 39 -19.84 6.77 4.35
N TYR A 40 -18.97 7.50 5.05
CA TYR A 40 -17.60 7.75 4.61
C TYR A 40 -16.68 6.79 5.36
N LYS A 41 -15.60 6.33 4.71
CA LYS A 41 -14.50 5.60 5.38
C LYS A 41 -13.19 6.39 5.36
N PHE A 42 -13.29 7.71 5.21
CA PHE A 42 -12.17 8.64 5.17
C PHE A 42 -12.58 9.98 5.78
N PHE A 43 -11.59 10.78 6.15
CA PHE A 43 -11.76 12.19 6.51
C PHE A 43 -10.68 13.01 5.82
N ILE A 44 -10.91 14.32 5.65
CA ILE A 44 -9.91 15.19 5.02
C ILE A 44 -8.87 15.56 6.08
N GLN A 45 -7.65 15.06 5.91
CA GLN A 45 -6.52 15.37 6.76
C GLN A 45 -5.85 16.68 6.34
N ASN A 46 -5.67 16.90 5.03
CA ASN A 46 -5.12 18.15 4.50
C ASN A 46 -5.50 18.40 3.04
N VAL A 47 -5.41 19.66 2.62
CA VAL A 47 -5.47 20.07 1.20
C VAL A 47 -4.21 20.85 0.86
N GLU A 48 -3.61 20.56 -0.27
CA GLU A 48 -2.38 21.20 -0.75
C GLU A 48 -2.63 21.86 -2.10
N ASP A 49 -2.30 23.14 -2.22
CA ASP A 49 -2.34 23.86 -3.48
C ASP A 49 -0.98 23.73 -4.21
N GLN A 50 -0.94 22.84 -5.20
CA GLN A 50 0.22 22.64 -6.07
C GLN A 50 -0.09 23.05 -7.52
N ARG A 51 -0.99 24.04 -7.69
CA ARG A 51 -1.19 24.70 -8.98
C ARG A 51 0.07 25.47 -9.38
N PRO A 52 0.27 25.79 -10.68
CA PRO A 52 1.41 26.61 -11.13
C PRO A 52 1.49 27.98 -10.44
N GLN A 53 0.35 28.53 -10.03
CA GLN A 53 0.25 29.76 -9.24
C GLN A 53 -0.65 29.53 -8.03
N PRO A 54 -0.09 29.07 -6.89
CA PRO A 54 -0.86 28.85 -5.67
C PRO A 54 -1.42 30.15 -5.08
N GLY A 55 -2.52 30.06 -4.33
CA GLY A 55 -3.11 31.18 -3.60
C GLY A 55 -4.61 31.32 -3.76
N ALA A 56 -5.15 32.51 -3.45
CA ALA A 56 -6.59 32.74 -3.46
C ALA A 56 -7.21 32.83 -4.86
N SER A 57 -6.42 33.20 -5.87
CA SER A 57 -6.91 33.38 -7.24
C SER A 57 -7.24 32.04 -7.90
N VAL A 58 -8.36 31.99 -8.60
CA VAL A 58 -8.80 30.86 -9.43
C VAL A 58 -8.93 31.26 -10.90
N GLY A 59 -8.48 32.44 -11.29
CA GLY A 59 -8.54 32.92 -12.67
C GLY A 59 -9.29 34.23 -12.80
N LYS A 60 -10.03 34.41 -13.88
CA LYS A 60 -10.65 35.69 -14.22
C LYS A 60 -12.05 35.51 -14.79
N VAL A 61 -12.93 36.43 -14.41
CA VAL A 61 -14.34 36.47 -14.79
C VAL A 61 -14.72 37.85 -15.29
N ILE A 62 -15.80 37.95 -16.04
CA ILE A 62 -16.39 39.20 -16.50
C ILE A 62 -17.43 39.67 -15.48
N ALA A 63 -17.16 40.81 -14.83
CA ALA A 63 -18.10 41.49 -13.94
C ALA A 63 -18.34 42.92 -14.44
N LEU A 64 -19.61 43.30 -14.62
CA LEU A 64 -19.99 44.64 -15.10
C LEU A 64 -19.23 45.07 -16.38
N GLY A 65 -19.05 44.15 -17.32
CA GLY A 65 -18.36 44.38 -18.59
C GLY A 65 -16.82 44.43 -18.53
N LYS A 66 -16.21 44.24 -17.35
CA LYS A 66 -14.75 44.22 -17.18
C LYS A 66 -14.26 42.84 -16.75
N GLU A 67 -13.05 42.49 -17.18
CA GLU A 67 -12.34 41.30 -16.69
C GLU A 67 -11.75 41.59 -15.31
N VAL A 68 -12.18 40.83 -14.31
CA VAL A 68 -11.76 40.95 -12.91
C VAL A 68 -11.26 39.61 -12.39
N PRO A 69 -10.29 39.58 -11.46
CA PRO A 69 -9.86 38.34 -10.83
C PRO A 69 -11.01 37.66 -10.08
N ALA A 70 -11.16 36.35 -10.28
CA ALA A 70 -11.98 35.50 -9.44
C ALA A 70 -11.11 34.92 -8.33
N VAL A 71 -11.46 35.19 -7.07
CA VAL A 71 -10.65 34.82 -5.91
C VAL A 71 -11.52 34.24 -4.80
N PHE A 72 -10.97 33.31 -4.04
CA PHE A 72 -11.53 32.95 -2.74
C PHE A 72 -11.23 34.04 -1.71
N ALA A 73 -12.02 34.08 -0.63
CA ALA A 73 -11.79 35.01 0.49
C ALA A 73 -10.49 34.69 1.25
N VAL A 74 -10.07 33.42 1.24
CA VAL A 74 -8.82 32.90 1.81
C VAL A 74 -8.02 32.17 0.72
N LYS A 75 -6.87 31.59 1.06
CA LYS A 75 -6.11 30.75 0.12
C LYS A 75 -6.93 29.53 -0.31
N ALA A 76 -6.77 29.06 -1.55
CA ALA A 76 -7.57 27.98 -2.10
C ALA A 76 -7.52 26.70 -1.26
N GLU A 77 -6.34 26.30 -0.79
CA GLU A 77 -6.18 25.13 0.08
C GLU A 77 -6.99 25.24 1.38
N SER A 78 -7.06 26.44 1.97
CA SER A 78 -7.83 26.67 3.21
C SER A 78 -9.33 26.64 2.96
N GLU A 79 -9.78 27.27 1.87
CA GLU A 79 -11.20 27.27 1.47
C GLU A 79 -11.66 25.84 1.13
N LEU A 80 -10.91 25.11 0.32
CA LEU A 80 -11.27 23.75 -0.09
C LEU A 80 -11.16 22.75 1.06
N PHE A 81 -10.18 22.89 1.96
CA PHE A 81 -10.15 22.09 3.19
C PHE A 81 -11.40 22.32 4.03
N SER A 82 -11.79 23.58 4.22
CA SER A 82 -13.00 23.97 4.96
C SER A 82 -14.28 23.45 4.31
N TYR A 83 -14.32 23.42 2.97
CA TYR A 83 -15.45 22.91 2.20
C TYR A 83 -15.57 21.39 2.27
N TRP A 84 -14.52 20.64 1.86
CA TRP A 84 -14.59 19.17 1.86
C TRP A 84 -14.64 18.57 3.26
N SER A 85 -14.00 19.19 4.26
CA SER A 85 -14.10 18.73 5.66
C SER A 85 -15.49 18.94 6.25
N TYR A 86 -16.26 19.90 5.76
CA TYR A 86 -17.66 20.05 6.14
C TYR A 86 -18.52 18.92 5.57
N LEU A 87 -18.20 18.48 4.35
CA LEU A 87 -18.91 17.43 3.66
C LEU A 87 -18.56 16.02 4.18
N ALA A 88 -17.36 15.81 4.71
CA ALA A 88 -16.91 14.54 5.29
C ALA A 88 -17.14 14.49 6.83
N PRO A 89 -17.45 13.31 7.42
CA PRO A 89 -17.71 13.16 8.84
C PRO A 89 -16.48 13.40 9.70
N LYS A 90 -16.72 13.77 10.96
CA LYS A 90 -15.68 14.06 11.94
C LYS A 90 -15.00 12.78 12.44
N LYS A 91 -13.73 12.62 12.01
CA LYS A 91 -12.62 11.85 12.61
C LYS A 91 -12.97 10.71 13.59
N PRO A 92 -13.43 9.55 13.11
CA PRO A 92 -13.23 8.28 13.80
C PRO A 92 -11.80 7.79 13.54
N ASP A 93 -11.15 7.20 14.54
CA ASP A 93 -9.77 6.69 14.45
C ASP A 93 -9.60 5.58 13.39
N THR A 94 -10.71 5.02 12.89
CA THR A 94 -10.73 3.97 11.87
C THR A 94 -10.74 4.50 10.42
N TYR A 95 -10.94 5.80 10.21
CA TYR A 95 -11.09 6.36 8.85
C TYR A 95 -9.75 6.70 8.20
N LEU A 96 -9.71 6.65 6.86
CA LEU A 96 -8.50 6.96 6.09
C LEU A 96 -8.20 8.48 6.15
N PRO A 97 -6.99 8.90 6.56
CA PRO A 97 -6.58 10.31 6.57
C PRO A 97 -6.24 10.78 5.15
N LEU A 98 -7.20 11.41 4.48
CA LEU A 98 -7.09 11.79 3.07
C LEU A 98 -6.38 13.13 2.88
N TYR A 99 -5.38 13.14 2.00
CA TYR A 99 -4.73 14.34 1.50
C TYR A 99 -5.18 14.60 0.07
N ILE A 100 -5.63 15.83 -0.21
CA ILE A 100 -6.07 16.24 -1.54
C ILE A 100 -5.08 17.26 -2.10
N THR A 101 -4.52 16.97 -3.26
CA THR A 101 -3.63 17.90 -3.96
C THR A 101 -4.38 18.56 -5.10
N ILE A 102 -4.39 19.88 -5.14
CA ILE A 102 -4.94 20.67 -6.25
C ILE A 102 -3.82 20.85 -7.27
N LYS A 103 -4.01 20.29 -8.47
CA LYS A 103 -3.11 20.48 -9.62
C LYS A 103 -3.63 21.54 -10.58
N GLU A 104 -4.95 21.66 -10.67
CA GLU A 104 -5.63 22.71 -11.43
C GLU A 104 -6.94 23.07 -10.74
N LEU A 105 -7.20 24.37 -10.63
CA LEU A 105 -8.52 24.94 -10.35
C LEU A 105 -8.54 26.30 -11.03
N SER A 106 -9.24 26.37 -12.16
CA SER A 106 -9.27 27.54 -13.01
C SER A 106 -10.70 27.87 -13.44
N VAL A 107 -11.01 29.17 -13.49
CA VAL A 107 -12.16 29.74 -14.18
C VAL A 107 -11.66 30.78 -15.16
N THR A 108 -12.10 30.65 -16.41
CA THR A 108 -11.83 31.63 -17.46
C THR A 108 -13.13 32.03 -18.10
N GLU A 109 -13.28 33.32 -18.39
CA GLU A 109 -14.43 33.83 -19.11
C GLU A 109 -14.02 34.77 -20.24
N LYS A 110 -14.82 34.78 -21.29
CA LYS A 110 -14.68 35.66 -22.43
C LYS A 110 -16.03 36.24 -22.80
N ARG A 111 -16.06 37.55 -23.03
CA ARG A 111 -17.22 38.22 -23.62
C ARG A 111 -17.32 37.85 -25.10
N VAL A 112 -18.49 37.33 -25.51
CA VAL A 112 -18.72 36.88 -26.90
C VAL A 112 -19.84 37.66 -27.60
N GLY A 113 -20.51 38.56 -26.89
CA GLY A 113 -21.51 39.47 -27.45
C GLY A 113 -22.13 40.38 -26.39
N PRO A 114 -23.07 41.25 -26.77
CA PRO A 114 -23.81 42.08 -25.81
C PRO A 114 -24.52 41.21 -24.78
N ASN A 115 -24.25 41.44 -23.49
CA ASN A 115 -24.81 40.68 -22.38
C ASN A 115 -24.63 39.15 -22.53
N ARG A 116 -23.51 38.71 -23.12
CA ARG A 116 -23.22 37.28 -23.31
C ARG A 116 -21.75 36.96 -23.03
N VAL A 117 -21.55 36.13 -22.02
CA VAL A 117 -20.24 35.63 -21.57
C VAL A 117 -20.21 34.13 -21.69
N THR A 118 -19.14 33.59 -22.27
CA THR A 118 -18.82 32.16 -22.24
C THR A 118 -17.69 31.94 -21.26
N GLY A 119 -17.77 30.87 -20.48
CA GLY A 119 -16.71 30.52 -19.55
C GLY A 119 -16.43 29.03 -19.48
N GLU A 120 -15.27 28.71 -18.93
CA GLU A 120 -14.81 27.36 -18.67
C GLU A 120 -14.30 27.29 -17.23
N VAL A 121 -14.70 26.24 -16.51
CA VAL A 121 -14.14 25.86 -15.20
C VAL A 121 -13.40 24.55 -15.37
N ARG A 122 -12.16 24.45 -14.88
CA ARG A 122 -11.38 23.20 -14.86
C ARG A 122 -10.97 22.85 -13.44
N LEU A 123 -10.94 21.56 -13.15
CA LEU A 123 -10.48 20.99 -11.88
C LEU A 123 -9.60 19.77 -12.17
N ASN A 124 -8.45 19.69 -11.52
CA ASN A 124 -7.59 18.51 -11.48
C ASN A 124 -7.08 18.31 -10.05
N VAL A 125 -7.44 17.19 -9.44
CA VAL A 125 -7.05 16.83 -8.08
C VAL A 125 -6.44 15.43 -8.01
N ARG A 126 -5.54 15.24 -7.04
CA ARG A 126 -4.97 13.93 -6.67
C ARG A 126 -5.32 13.61 -5.22
N PHE A 127 -5.57 12.34 -4.96
CA PHE A 127 -5.93 11.79 -3.65
C PHE A 127 -4.82 10.86 -3.19
N ARG A 128 -4.26 11.13 -2.01
CA ARG A 128 -3.24 10.29 -1.38
C ARG A 128 -3.48 10.17 0.13
N TRP A 129 -2.81 9.24 0.76
CA TRP A 129 -2.65 9.21 2.21
C TRP A 129 -1.20 8.89 2.54
N TYR A 130 -0.87 8.87 3.82
CA TYR A 130 0.46 8.51 4.29
C TYR A 130 0.38 7.23 5.10
N ARG A 131 1.22 6.26 4.73
CA ARG A 131 1.47 5.03 5.47
C ARG A 131 2.96 5.02 5.81
N ASP A 132 3.28 4.96 7.09
CA ASP A 132 4.66 5.01 7.59
C ASP A 132 5.50 6.16 7.02
N MET A 133 4.90 7.36 7.00
CA MET A 133 5.46 8.60 6.44
C MET A 133 5.75 8.57 4.93
N GLN A 134 5.40 7.49 4.23
CA GLN A 134 5.48 7.39 2.77
C GLN A 134 4.15 7.76 2.10
N PRO A 135 4.16 8.56 1.02
CA PRO A 135 2.96 8.89 0.30
C PRO A 135 2.45 7.68 -0.50
N VAL A 136 1.20 7.31 -0.27
CA VAL A 136 0.50 6.28 -1.06
C VAL A 136 -0.56 6.95 -1.91
N GLU A 137 -0.31 7.01 -3.21
CA GLU A 137 -1.26 7.53 -4.20
C GLU A 137 -2.47 6.59 -4.33
N LEU A 138 -3.67 7.17 -4.30
CA LEU A 138 -4.93 6.44 -4.35
C LEU A 138 -5.58 6.57 -5.72
N SER A 139 -5.98 7.79 -6.07
CA SER A 139 -6.64 8.08 -7.35
C SER A 139 -6.50 9.56 -7.71
N GLY A 140 -6.98 9.93 -8.89
CA GLY A 140 -7.08 11.32 -9.32
C GLY A 140 -8.42 11.60 -9.99
N TYR A 141 -8.77 12.87 -10.09
CA TYR A 141 -9.98 13.31 -10.77
C TYR A 141 -9.70 14.59 -11.54
N GLN A 142 -10.03 14.57 -12.83
CA GLN A 142 -9.89 15.71 -13.73
C GLN A 142 -11.19 15.91 -14.50
N THR A 143 -11.67 17.15 -14.54
CA THR A 143 -12.93 17.51 -15.19
C THR A 143 -12.90 18.97 -15.65
N ALA A 144 -13.78 19.29 -16.60
CA ALA A 144 -14.00 20.64 -17.07
C ALA A 144 -15.49 20.85 -17.39
N ALA A 145 -15.98 22.07 -17.21
CA ALA A 145 -17.33 22.45 -17.57
C ALA A 145 -17.34 23.80 -18.30
N ASN A 146 -18.02 23.83 -19.44
CA ASN A 146 -18.27 25.04 -20.21
C ASN A 146 -19.66 25.58 -19.90
N TYR A 147 -19.81 26.90 -19.90
CA TYR A 147 -21.09 27.56 -19.67
C TYR A 147 -21.23 28.84 -20.47
N THR A 148 -22.48 29.27 -20.65
CA THR A 148 -22.83 30.58 -21.19
C THR A 148 -23.79 31.25 -20.22
N ARG A 149 -23.56 32.53 -19.94
CA ARG A 149 -24.39 33.32 -19.02
C ARG A 149 -24.54 34.76 -19.49
N PRO A 150 -25.58 35.47 -19.04
CA PRO A 150 -25.61 36.93 -19.13
C PRO A 150 -24.59 37.56 -18.17
N GLU A 151 -24.17 38.79 -18.46
CA GLU A 151 -23.18 39.53 -17.64
C GLU A 151 -23.70 39.81 -16.22
N THR A 152 -25.02 39.79 -16.03
CA THR A 152 -25.71 40.05 -14.77
C THR A 152 -25.87 38.84 -13.85
N ALA A 153 -25.55 37.63 -14.32
CA ALA A 153 -25.64 36.40 -13.52
C ALA A 153 -24.25 35.91 -13.09
N PHE A 154 -24.10 35.37 -11.87
CA PHE A 154 -22.83 34.82 -11.37
C PHE A 154 -22.97 33.30 -11.19
N THR A 155 -22.74 32.54 -12.27
CA THR A 155 -22.97 31.08 -12.31
C THR A 155 -21.70 30.27 -11.99
N HIS A 156 -20.53 30.89 -12.05
CA HIS A 156 -19.23 30.22 -11.89
C HIS A 156 -19.07 29.57 -10.51
N ASP A 157 -19.57 30.20 -9.43
CA ASP A 157 -19.55 29.64 -8.07
C ASP A 157 -20.26 28.28 -7.99
N LYS A 158 -21.46 28.18 -8.60
CA LYS A 158 -22.24 26.92 -8.63
C LYS A 158 -21.52 25.82 -9.40
N LEU A 159 -20.86 26.16 -10.50
CA LEU A 159 -20.11 25.21 -11.30
C LEU A 159 -18.83 24.75 -10.60
N ILE A 160 -18.07 25.67 -10.00
CA ILE A 160 -16.92 25.32 -9.17
C ILE A 160 -17.35 24.35 -8.07
N LYS A 161 -18.41 24.69 -7.33
CA LYS A 161 -18.99 23.81 -6.31
C LYS A 161 -19.33 22.42 -6.87
N GLN A 162 -20.05 22.37 -7.98
CA GLN A 162 -20.44 21.10 -8.61
C GLN A 162 -19.23 20.23 -8.99
N LEU A 163 -18.17 20.81 -9.54
CA LEU A 163 -16.95 20.08 -9.89
C LEU A 163 -16.23 19.54 -8.65
N LEU A 164 -16.19 20.32 -7.56
CA LEU A 164 -15.63 19.90 -6.28
C LEU A 164 -16.43 18.75 -5.64
N ASP A 165 -17.76 18.79 -5.73
CA ASP A 165 -18.66 17.72 -5.27
C ASP A 165 -18.47 16.43 -6.07
N GLN A 166 -18.32 16.56 -7.39
CA GLN A 166 -18.04 15.44 -8.28
C GLN A 166 -16.69 14.80 -8.00
N ALA A 167 -15.66 15.60 -7.66
CA ALA A 167 -14.35 15.07 -7.29
C ALA A 167 -14.43 14.16 -6.06
N LEU A 168 -15.11 14.63 -5.00
CA LEU A 168 -15.28 13.84 -3.79
C LEU A 168 -16.16 12.60 -4.02
N THR A 169 -17.19 12.72 -4.88
CA THR A 169 -18.05 11.60 -5.30
C THR A 169 -17.26 10.55 -6.06
N SER A 170 -16.38 10.98 -6.97
CA SER A 170 -15.48 10.10 -7.71
C SER A 170 -14.56 9.34 -6.75
N PHE A 171 -13.98 10.03 -5.76
CA PHE A 171 -13.13 9.40 -4.77
C PHE A 171 -13.89 8.38 -3.89
N GLN A 172 -15.09 8.72 -3.42
CA GLN A 172 -15.93 7.78 -2.65
C GLN A 172 -16.29 6.55 -3.47
N LYS A 173 -16.63 6.71 -4.76
CA LYS A 173 -16.88 5.58 -5.66
C LYS A 173 -15.62 4.72 -5.83
N TRP A 174 -14.46 5.35 -5.98
CA TRP A 174 -13.19 4.64 -6.06
C TRP A 174 -12.90 3.86 -4.77
N MET A 175 -13.04 4.48 -3.60
CA MET A 175 -12.86 3.85 -2.28
C MET A 175 -13.77 2.62 -2.12
N THR A 176 -15.06 2.76 -2.39
CA THR A 176 -16.04 1.66 -2.26
C THR A 176 -15.77 0.52 -3.22
N THR A 177 -15.24 0.82 -4.42
CA THR A 177 -14.91 -0.20 -5.41
C THR A 177 -13.65 -0.99 -5.04
N ASN A 178 -12.67 -0.32 -4.41
CA ASN A 178 -11.32 -0.84 -4.18
C ASN A 178 -11.05 -1.31 -2.74
N ALA A 179 -11.92 -1.01 -1.78
CA ALA A 179 -11.80 -1.48 -0.41
C ALA A 179 -11.64 -3.02 -0.37
N GLY A 180 -10.62 -3.51 0.34
CA GLY A 180 -10.27 -4.93 0.41
C GLY A 180 -9.77 -5.56 -0.90
N LYS A 181 -9.52 -4.76 -1.95
CA LYS A 181 -9.11 -5.26 -3.28
C LYS A 181 -7.83 -4.63 -3.81
N THR A 182 -7.29 -3.61 -3.14
CA THR A 182 -6.03 -2.97 -3.52
C THR A 182 -5.08 -2.86 -2.34
N PRO A 183 -3.77 -3.15 -2.51
CA PRO A 183 -2.76 -2.93 -1.49
C PRO A 183 -2.60 -1.46 -1.06
N SER A 184 -3.03 -0.49 -1.90
CA SER A 184 -2.92 0.93 -1.57
C SER A 184 -3.83 1.38 -0.42
N LEU A 185 -4.83 0.56 -0.06
CA LEU A 185 -5.71 0.78 1.08
C LEU A 185 -5.39 -0.10 2.29
N ALA A 186 -4.46 -1.05 2.15
CA ALA A 186 -4.03 -1.88 3.26
C ALA A 186 -3.31 -1.03 4.32
N ARG A 187 -3.61 -1.28 5.58
CA ARG A 187 -3.02 -0.61 6.76
C ARG A 187 -2.03 -1.52 7.46
N ASN A 188 -2.28 -2.82 7.45
CA ASN A 188 -1.44 -3.80 8.13
C ASN A 188 -0.94 -4.85 7.14
N LEU A 189 0.17 -5.49 7.51
CA LEU A 189 0.66 -6.68 6.84
C LEU A 189 0.38 -7.89 7.73
N VAL A 190 -0.26 -8.92 7.17
CA VAL A 190 -0.57 -10.15 7.89
C VAL A 190 0.16 -11.30 7.23
N LEU A 191 1.08 -11.92 7.96
CA LEU A 191 1.84 -13.07 7.49
C LEU A 191 1.10 -14.37 7.82
N THR A 192 0.96 -15.23 6.82
CA THR A 192 0.37 -16.56 6.96
C THR A 192 1.29 -17.61 6.34
N PHE A 193 1.32 -18.80 6.94
CA PHE A 193 2.18 -19.90 6.49
C PHE A 193 1.34 -21.10 6.09
N LYS A 194 1.78 -21.78 5.04
CA LYS A 194 1.19 -23.04 4.60
C LYS A 194 2.29 -24.05 4.31
N GLU A 195 2.21 -25.24 4.89
CA GLU A 195 3.12 -26.33 4.51
C GLU A 195 2.62 -26.97 3.21
N ILE A 196 3.51 -27.11 2.24
CA ILE A 196 3.23 -27.70 0.94
C ILE A 196 3.75 -29.13 0.95
N ASN A 197 2.80 -30.04 1.20
CA ASN A 197 3.03 -31.47 1.21
C ASN A 197 2.24 -32.09 0.05
N HIS A 198 2.83 -32.10 -1.14
CA HIS A 198 2.26 -32.87 -2.24
C HIS A 198 2.47 -34.37 -2.00
N ALA A 199 1.61 -35.21 -2.58
CA ALA A 199 1.97 -36.62 -2.77
C ALA A 199 3.33 -36.66 -3.48
N ALA A 200 4.20 -37.61 -3.08
CA ALA A 200 5.55 -37.71 -3.62
C ALA A 200 5.52 -37.57 -5.15
N SER A 201 6.22 -36.55 -5.67
CA SER A 201 6.36 -36.40 -7.12
C SER A 201 7.30 -37.50 -7.63
N GLU A 202 7.43 -37.62 -8.94
CA GLU A 202 8.30 -38.62 -9.55
C GLU A 202 9.72 -38.54 -8.97
N ASP A 203 10.24 -37.32 -8.71
CA ASP A 203 11.63 -37.10 -8.28
C ASP A 203 11.81 -36.41 -6.92
N THR A 204 10.72 -36.13 -6.19
CA THR A 204 10.79 -35.39 -4.93
C THR A 204 10.03 -36.10 -3.81
N VAL A 205 10.66 -36.19 -2.65
CA VAL A 205 10.01 -36.57 -1.39
C VAL A 205 9.79 -35.30 -0.57
N PHE A 206 8.54 -34.98 -0.25
CA PHE A 206 8.24 -33.89 0.69
C PHE A 206 8.30 -34.38 2.13
N TYR A 207 8.79 -33.54 3.03
CA TYR A 207 8.99 -33.91 4.43
C TYR A 207 7.67 -34.25 5.09
N SER A 208 7.63 -35.38 5.78
CA SER A 208 6.52 -35.75 6.65
C SER A 208 7.02 -36.65 7.77
N PRO A 209 6.67 -36.38 9.04
CA PRO A 209 7.01 -37.28 10.14
C PRO A 209 6.34 -38.66 9.97
N LYS A 210 5.30 -38.75 9.14
CA LYS A 210 4.57 -39.99 8.83
C LYS A 210 5.17 -40.75 7.63
N ARG A 211 6.12 -40.16 6.90
CA ARG A 211 6.83 -40.83 5.78
C ARG A 211 8.35 -40.59 5.89
N PRO A 212 9.04 -41.32 6.79
CA PRO A 212 10.50 -41.35 6.83
C PRO A 212 11.08 -41.82 5.51
N LEU A 213 12.30 -41.42 5.17
CA LEU A 213 13.04 -41.85 3.97
C LEU A 213 13.16 -43.38 3.91
N ILE A 214 13.10 -43.93 2.70
CA ILE A 214 13.39 -45.34 2.41
C ILE A 214 14.42 -45.43 1.30
N TRP A 215 15.09 -46.57 1.16
CA TRP A 215 16.13 -46.75 0.15
C TRP A 215 15.65 -46.58 -1.30
N ASP A 216 14.37 -46.80 -1.58
CA ASP A 216 13.77 -46.56 -2.90
C ASP A 216 13.72 -45.07 -3.28
N ASP A 217 13.83 -44.16 -2.30
CA ASP A 217 13.93 -42.73 -2.56
C ASP A 217 15.32 -42.36 -3.13
N PHE A 218 16.34 -43.20 -2.97
CA PHE A 218 17.72 -42.97 -3.45
C PHE A 218 17.92 -43.59 -4.83
N LYS A 219 17.54 -42.85 -5.87
CA LYS A 219 17.54 -43.34 -7.26
C LYS A 219 18.92 -43.52 -7.86
N VAL A 220 19.93 -42.81 -7.35
CA VAL A 220 21.30 -42.96 -7.84
C VAL A 220 22.00 -44.08 -7.08
N ARG A 221 22.54 -45.05 -7.83
CA ARG A 221 23.12 -46.28 -7.27
C ARG A 221 24.61 -46.16 -6.94
N SER A 222 25.29 -45.12 -7.41
CA SER A 222 26.73 -44.95 -7.24
C SER A 222 27.10 -43.49 -7.06
N ALA A 223 28.05 -43.24 -6.15
CA ALA A 223 28.67 -41.94 -6.00
C ALA A 223 29.41 -41.49 -7.26
N LYS A 224 29.77 -40.20 -7.33
CA LYS A 224 30.79 -39.74 -8.28
C LYS A 224 32.10 -40.52 -8.06
N PRO A 225 32.87 -40.86 -9.12
CA PRO A 225 34.16 -41.54 -8.97
C PRO A 225 35.07 -40.84 -7.95
N GLY A 226 35.62 -41.60 -7.00
CA GLY A 226 36.51 -41.08 -5.95
C GLY A 226 35.81 -40.65 -4.64
N SER A 227 34.48 -40.73 -4.53
CA SER A 227 33.79 -40.44 -3.27
C SER A 227 34.09 -41.49 -2.19
N ARG A 228 34.52 -41.02 -1.01
CA ARG A 228 34.74 -41.84 0.20
C ARG A 228 33.49 -42.08 1.04
N TYR A 229 32.36 -41.46 0.69
CA TYR A 229 31.14 -41.52 1.49
C TYR A 229 30.32 -42.79 1.19
N ALA A 230 29.55 -43.22 2.19
CA ALA A 230 28.67 -44.41 2.12
C ALA A 230 27.36 -44.12 1.38
N ALA A 231 26.79 -42.96 1.64
CA ALA A 231 25.60 -42.41 1.01
C ALA A 231 25.71 -40.87 1.01
N ALA A 232 24.80 -40.22 0.29
CA ALA A 232 24.53 -38.80 0.43
C ALA A 232 23.06 -38.54 0.09
N VAL A 233 22.39 -37.78 0.94
CA VAL A 233 21.06 -37.24 0.69
C VAL A 233 21.14 -35.79 0.23
N PHE A 234 20.30 -35.43 -0.74
CA PHE A 234 20.10 -34.04 -1.12
C PHE A 234 18.78 -33.56 -0.53
N THR A 235 18.85 -32.87 0.61
CA THR A 235 17.71 -32.22 1.28
C THR A 235 17.82 -30.71 1.14
N SER A 236 16.68 -30.05 0.97
CA SER A 236 16.61 -28.59 0.90
C SER A 236 15.21 -28.11 1.22
N PHE A 237 15.05 -26.79 1.27
CA PHE A 237 13.74 -26.16 1.36
C PHE A 237 13.61 -25.02 0.37
N GLY A 238 12.37 -24.66 0.08
CA GLY A 238 12.01 -23.52 -0.75
C GLY A 238 10.68 -22.94 -0.29
N TYR A 239 10.33 -21.77 -0.82
CA TYR A 239 9.03 -21.18 -0.58
C TYR A 239 8.39 -20.67 -1.87
N GLU A 240 7.07 -20.59 -1.86
CA GLU A 240 6.29 -19.82 -2.81
C GLU A 240 5.59 -18.70 -2.04
N GLY A 241 5.71 -17.47 -2.55
CA GLY A 241 5.09 -16.30 -1.97
C GLY A 241 3.93 -15.82 -2.83
N ARG A 242 2.81 -15.48 -2.20
CA ARG A 242 1.76 -14.65 -2.84
C ARG A 242 1.25 -13.63 -1.83
N SER A 243 0.89 -12.46 -2.33
CA SER A 243 0.22 -11.44 -1.53
C SER A 243 -1.11 -11.03 -2.14
N TYR A 244 -2.07 -10.73 -1.28
CA TYR A 244 -3.38 -10.25 -1.70
C TYR A 244 -4.01 -9.35 -0.63
N PRO A 245 -4.72 -8.29 -1.04
CA PRO A 245 -5.46 -7.47 -0.11
C PRO A 245 -6.66 -8.24 0.44
N LYS A 246 -6.95 -8.03 1.72
CA LYS A 246 -8.13 -8.57 2.41
C LYS A 246 -8.55 -7.57 3.49
N ASP A 247 -9.74 -7.01 3.36
CA ASP A 247 -10.23 -5.96 4.26
C ASP A 247 -9.25 -4.77 4.35
N ASP A 248 -8.73 -4.49 5.55
CA ASP A 248 -7.72 -3.44 5.79
C ASP A 248 -6.28 -4.01 5.80
N ASP A 249 -6.08 -5.27 5.42
CA ASP A 249 -4.78 -5.94 5.48
C ASP A 249 -4.23 -6.29 4.10
N LEU A 250 -2.91 -6.32 3.98
CA LEU A 250 -2.19 -7.06 2.94
C LEU A 250 -1.79 -8.41 3.52
N VAL A 251 -2.44 -9.48 3.06
CA VAL A 251 -2.07 -10.83 3.48
C VAL A 251 -0.91 -11.30 2.62
N VAL A 252 0.18 -11.69 3.26
CA VAL A 252 1.33 -12.37 2.65
C VAL A 252 1.26 -13.84 3.04
N GLU A 253 1.04 -14.70 2.07
CA GLU A 253 0.99 -16.15 2.26
C GLU A 253 2.29 -16.77 1.76
N ILE A 254 2.97 -17.46 2.68
CA ILE A 254 4.23 -18.16 2.43
C ILE A 254 3.98 -19.67 2.46
N GLY A 255 4.00 -20.26 1.28
CA GLY A 255 3.93 -21.70 1.08
C GLY A 255 5.32 -22.33 1.19
N LEU A 256 5.55 -23.18 2.19
CA LEU A 256 6.86 -23.77 2.49
C LEU A 256 6.97 -25.19 1.97
N LYS A 257 8.09 -25.51 1.32
CA LYS A 257 8.41 -26.83 0.79
C LYS A 257 9.68 -27.30 1.49
N THR A 258 9.60 -28.37 2.27
CA THR A 258 10.78 -29.09 2.78
C THR A 258 10.88 -30.39 2.00
N PHE A 259 12.00 -30.66 1.33
CA PHE A 259 12.06 -31.76 0.38
C PHE A 259 13.43 -32.43 0.26
N MET A 260 13.40 -33.64 -0.29
CA MET A 260 14.55 -34.42 -0.72
C MET A 260 14.44 -34.72 -2.23
N VAL A 261 15.55 -34.60 -2.96
CA VAL A 261 15.62 -34.86 -4.41
C VAL A 261 16.15 -36.26 -4.67
N LYS A 262 15.29 -37.12 -5.23
CA LYS A 262 15.56 -38.55 -5.43
C LYS A 262 16.72 -38.80 -6.40
N SER A 263 16.75 -38.07 -7.52
CA SER A 263 17.80 -38.16 -8.54
C SER A 263 19.15 -37.59 -8.11
N MET A 264 19.22 -36.84 -7.00
CA MET A 264 20.47 -36.28 -6.47
C MET A 264 20.98 -37.02 -5.23
N SER A 265 20.22 -37.99 -4.73
CA SER A 265 20.58 -38.76 -3.54
C SER A 265 20.97 -40.18 -3.91
N TRP A 266 22.03 -40.67 -3.28
CA TRP A 266 22.60 -41.98 -3.57
C TRP A 266 23.03 -42.72 -2.31
N GLY A 267 23.11 -44.04 -2.42
CA GLY A 267 23.63 -44.91 -1.38
C GLY A 267 24.25 -46.15 -2.00
N ARG A 268 25.50 -46.43 -1.62
CA ARG A 268 26.24 -47.62 -2.07
C ARG A 268 25.49 -48.88 -1.67
N PRO A 269 25.29 -49.87 -2.57
CA PRO A 269 24.53 -51.08 -2.26
C PRO A 269 24.95 -51.77 -0.96
N GLU A 270 26.25 -51.86 -0.69
CA GLU A 270 26.85 -52.45 0.51
C GLU A 270 26.60 -51.64 1.79
N SER A 271 26.31 -50.34 1.66
CA SER A 271 26.03 -49.42 2.77
C SER A 271 24.53 -49.20 2.99
N ARG A 272 23.64 -49.87 2.24
CA ARG A 272 22.19 -49.72 2.39
C ARG A 272 21.65 -50.46 3.62
N ASN A 273 21.95 -49.95 4.81
CA ASN A 273 21.50 -50.48 6.11
C ASN A 273 20.69 -49.43 6.90
N ALA A 274 20.09 -49.84 8.01
CA ALA A 274 19.24 -48.97 8.82
C ALA A 274 19.99 -47.78 9.46
N GLY A 275 21.27 -47.97 9.86
CA GLY A 275 22.08 -46.93 10.46
C GLY A 275 22.42 -45.81 9.47
N THR A 276 22.86 -46.19 8.26
CA THR A 276 23.12 -45.21 7.19
C THR A 276 21.84 -44.49 6.77
N LEU A 277 20.72 -45.20 6.60
CA LEU A 277 19.44 -44.55 6.27
C LEU A 277 18.99 -43.57 7.37
N ARG A 278 19.23 -43.92 8.64
CA ARG A 278 18.93 -43.03 9.77
C ARG A 278 19.82 -41.79 9.76
N HIS A 279 21.09 -41.93 9.40
CA HIS A 279 22.00 -40.79 9.24
C HIS A 279 21.47 -39.79 8.20
N GLU A 280 21.03 -40.29 7.05
CA GLU A 280 20.42 -39.46 6.00
C GLU A 280 19.08 -38.86 6.42
N GLN A 281 18.28 -39.57 7.22
CA GLN A 281 17.03 -39.04 7.77
C GLN A 281 17.28 -37.83 8.67
N ILE A 282 18.36 -37.82 9.46
CA ILE A 282 18.70 -36.67 10.32
C ILE A 282 19.01 -35.42 9.48
N HIS A 283 19.69 -35.54 8.35
CA HIS A 283 19.87 -34.41 7.43
C HIS A 283 18.52 -33.83 6.98
N PHE A 284 17.53 -34.69 6.70
CA PHE A 284 16.19 -34.23 6.32
C PHE A 284 15.43 -33.59 7.49
N ASP A 285 15.56 -34.14 8.68
CA ASP A 285 14.98 -33.58 9.91
C ASP A 285 15.61 -32.22 10.26
N ILE A 286 16.94 -32.06 10.10
CA ILE A 286 17.65 -30.77 10.25
C ILE A 286 17.08 -29.73 9.29
N THR A 287 16.92 -30.08 8.01
CA THR A 287 16.30 -29.19 7.02
C THR A 287 14.90 -28.73 7.48
N ARG A 288 14.07 -29.64 8.00
CA ARG A 288 12.72 -29.28 8.50
C ARG A 288 12.78 -28.33 9.69
N LEU A 289 13.71 -28.53 10.61
CA LEU A 289 13.89 -27.67 11.79
C LEU A 289 14.30 -26.26 11.38
N VAL A 290 15.18 -26.13 10.38
CA VAL A 290 15.58 -24.83 9.84
C VAL A 290 14.40 -24.09 9.18
N VAL A 291 13.48 -24.80 8.53
CA VAL A 291 12.23 -24.19 8.02
C VAL A 291 11.37 -23.63 9.15
N GLU A 292 11.34 -24.27 10.32
CA GLU A 292 10.63 -23.69 11.46
C GLU A 292 11.32 -22.41 11.98
N LYS A 293 12.66 -22.43 12.08
CA LYS A 293 13.42 -21.23 12.42
C LYS A 293 13.20 -20.10 11.41
N PHE A 294 13.06 -20.40 10.12
CA PHE A 294 12.71 -19.42 9.10
C PHE A 294 11.34 -18.78 9.37
N LYS A 295 10.31 -19.57 9.70
CA LYS A 295 8.99 -19.04 10.09
C LYS A 295 9.10 -18.11 11.30
N GLU A 296 9.87 -18.49 12.31
CA GLU A 296 10.10 -17.65 13.48
C GLU A 296 10.83 -16.34 13.16
N ARG A 297 11.85 -16.38 12.29
CA ARG A 297 12.54 -15.19 11.79
C ARG A 297 11.56 -14.24 11.13
N LEU A 298 10.73 -14.73 10.22
CA LEU A 298 9.73 -13.90 9.54
C LEU A 298 8.68 -13.31 10.48
N ARG A 299 8.27 -14.04 11.53
CA ARG A 299 7.34 -13.52 12.55
C ARG A 299 7.95 -12.39 13.39
N LYS A 300 9.29 -12.33 13.49
CA LYS A 300 10.05 -11.34 14.27
C LYS A 300 10.61 -10.22 13.39
N ALA A 301 10.62 -10.40 12.07
CA ALA A 301 11.15 -9.43 11.13
C ALA A 301 10.23 -8.20 11.01
N GLU A 302 10.83 -7.04 10.74
CA GLU A 302 10.10 -5.79 10.50
C GLU A 302 9.62 -5.75 9.05
N LEU A 303 8.56 -6.52 8.75
CA LEU A 303 7.96 -6.55 7.42
C LEU A 303 7.04 -5.34 7.21
N THR A 304 7.28 -4.60 6.13
CA THR A 304 6.42 -3.48 5.69
C THR A 304 5.67 -3.86 4.42
N ILE A 305 4.55 -3.18 4.14
CA ILE A 305 3.80 -3.41 2.88
C ILE A 305 4.67 -3.06 1.66
N GLU A 306 5.58 -2.11 1.83
CA GLU A 306 6.47 -1.60 0.82
C GLU A 306 7.65 -2.53 0.51
N ASP A 307 8.14 -3.30 1.49
CA ASP A 307 9.42 -4.04 1.36
C ASP A 307 9.44 -5.47 1.93
N TYR A 308 8.26 -6.07 2.21
CA TYR A 308 8.21 -7.44 2.75
C TYR A 308 8.91 -8.48 1.86
N ASP A 309 8.89 -8.32 0.54
CA ASP A 309 9.46 -9.31 -0.40
C ASP A 309 11.00 -9.39 -0.26
N SER A 310 11.66 -8.24 -0.20
CA SER A 310 13.12 -8.15 0.00
C SER A 310 13.54 -8.76 1.33
N GLU A 311 12.83 -8.43 2.41
CA GLU A 311 13.14 -8.94 3.74
C GLU A 311 12.89 -10.45 3.84
N ILE A 312 11.81 -10.96 3.25
CA ILE A 312 11.55 -12.41 3.20
C ILE A 312 12.66 -13.14 2.44
N GLN A 313 13.10 -12.60 1.31
CA GLN A 313 14.20 -13.16 0.53
C GLN A 313 15.53 -13.14 1.31
N TYR A 314 15.81 -12.06 2.05
CA TYR A 314 16.99 -11.98 2.91
C TYR A 314 16.95 -13.06 4.00
N GLN A 315 15.83 -13.18 4.72
CA GLN A 315 15.68 -14.19 5.76
C GLN A 315 15.73 -15.62 5.21
N PHE A 316 15.26 -15.85 3.99
CA PHE A 316 15.39 -17.13 3.30
C PHE A 316 16.87 -17.50 3.07
N LEU A 317 17.68 -16.55 2.57
CA LEU A 317 19.11 -16.78 2.35
C LEU A 317 19.85 -17.06 3.66
N GLU A 318 19.49 -16.37 4.74
CA GLU A 318 20.04 -16.64 6.07
C GLU A 318 19.67 -18.03 6.59
N ALA A 319 18.41 -18.45 6.43
CA ALA A 319 17.98 -19.80 6.78
C ALA A 319 18.67 -20.86 5.90
N PHE A 320 18.91 -20.60 4.63
CA PHE A 320 19.66 -21.51 3.75
C PHE A 320 21.13 -21.67 4.19
N ARG A 321 21.79 -20.57 4.60
CA ARG A 321 23.14 -20.62 5.18
C ARG A 321 23.16 -21.37 6.51
N GLU A 322 22.13 -21.20 7.33
CA GLU A 322 21.97 -21.95 8.59
C GLU A 322 21.81 -23.45 8.33
N MET A 323 20.98 -23.84 7.35
CA MET A 323 20.82 -25.24 6.95
C MET A 323 22.15 -25.91 6.60
N ASN A 324 22.99 -25.25 5.79
CA ASN A 324 24.28 -25.82 5.40
C ASN A 324 25.22 -25.94 6.61
N ARG A 325 25.26 -24.93 7.49
CA ARG A 325 26.06 -24.99 8.72
C ARG A 325 25.60 -26.10 9.66
N ASP A 326 24.29 -26.26 9.87
CA ASP A 326 23.74 -27.29 10.76
C ASP A 326 24.02 -28.71 10.19
N GLN A 327 23.96 -28.90 8.87
CA GLN A 327 24.32 -30.16 8.20
C GLN A 327 25.83 -30.46 8.29
N GLU A 328 26.68 -29.47 8.02
CA GLU A 328 28.14 -29.61 8.13
C GLU A 328 28.58 -29.91 9.58
N GLN A 329 27.95 -29.26 10.57
CA GLN A 329 28.20 -29.52 11.98
C GLN A 329 27.85 -30.97 12.34
N TYR A 330 26.67 -31.44 11.92
CA TYR A 330 26.23 -32.80 12.18
C TYR A 330 27.16 -33.84 11.53
N ASP A 331 27.56 -33.64 10.27
CA ASP A 331 28.52 -34.49 9.58
C ASP A 331 29.88 -34.51 10.30
N GLY A 332 30.38 -33.33 10.70
CA GLY A 332 31.66 -33.21 11.40
C GLY A 332 31.67 -33.90 12.77
N GLU A 333 30.62 -33.70 13.57
CA GLU A 333 30.51 -34.27 14.92
C GLU A 333 30.28 -35.79 14.91
N THR A 334 29.54 -36.30 13.93
CA THR A 334 29.30 -37.75 13.78
C THR A 334 30.40 -38.46 12.99
N GLY A 335 31.33 -37.73 12.39
CA GLY A 335 32.30 -38.29 11.46
C GLY A 335 31.62 -38.95 10.27
N HIS A 336 30.61 -38.28 9.68
CA HIS A 336 29.74 -38.80 8.62
C HIS A 336 29.07 -40.13 9.01
N GLY A 337 28.54 -40.20 10.25
CA GLY A 337 27.83 -41.36 10.79
C GLY A 337 28.71 -42.49 11.36
N LEU A 338 30.04 -42.34 11.39
CA LEU A 338 30.96 -43.34 11.94
C LEU A 338 31.01 -43.36 13.48
N ASN A 339 30.68 -42.24 14.13
CA ASN A 339 30.64 -42.12 15.59
C ASN A 339 29.22 -42.40 16.12
N ALA A 340 28.97 -43.65 16.53
CA ALA A 340 27.67 -44.09 17.02
C ALA A 340 27.17 -43.32 18.25
N ALA A 341 28.06 -42.90 19.16
CA ALA A 341 27.67 -42.15 20.35
C ALA A 341 27.18 -40.73 20.00
N ALA A 342 27.89 -40.05 19.10
CA ALA A 342 27.49 -38.74 18.59
C ALA A 342 26.20 -38.83 17.76
N GLN A 343 26.08 -39.85 16.90
CA GLN A 343 24.87 -40.13 16.12
C GLN A 343 23.64 -40.27 17.04
N ALA A 344 23.76 -41.08 18.10
CA ALA A 344 22.66 -41.29 19.06
C ALA A 344 22.31 -40.02 19.84
N ALA A 345 23.28 -39.12 20.09
CA ALA A 345 23.03 -37.83 20.74
C ALA A 345 22.25 -36.89 19.83
N TRP A 346 22.63 -36.80 18.55
CA TRP A 346 21.90 -36.05 17.53
C TRP A 346 20.50 -36.61 17.31
N ASP A 347 20.35 -37.94 17.26
CA ASP A 347 19.05 -38.59 17.15
C ASP A 347 18.09 -38.14 18.24
N ARG A 348 18.52 -38.18 19.50
CA ARG A 348 17.67 -37.73 20.63
C ARG A 348 17.33 -36.25 20.52
N LYS A 349 18.32 -35.40 20.23
CA LYS A 349 18.15 -33.95 20.10
C LYS A 349 17.13 -33.59 19.02
N VAL A 350 17.31 -34.13 17.82
CA VAL A 350 16.46 -33.83 16.66
C VAL A 350 15.07 -34.43 16.83
N ALA A 351 14.97 -35.67 17.33
CA ALA A 351 13.67 -36.30 17.60
C ALA A 351 12.85 -35.47 18.60
N GLN A 352 13.46 -34.99 19.69
CA GLN A 352 12.78 -34.13 20.66
C GLN A 352 12.27 -32.83 20.03
N GLN A 353 13.07 -32.21 19.16
CA GLN A 353 12.68 -30.97 18.49
C GLN A 353 11.56 -31.19 17.46
N ILE A 354 11.61 -32.29 16.71
CA ILE A 354 10.55 -32.67 15.77
C ILE A 354 9.26 -33.03 16.53
N GLU A 355 9.34 -33.76 17.62
CA GLU A 355 8.17 -34.10 18.45
C GLU A 355 7.52 -32.84 19.04
N ALA A 356 8.32 -31.91 19.58
CA ALA A 356 7.82 -30.63 20.07
C ALA A 356 7.11 -29.84 18.95
N LEU A 357 7.62 -29.90 17.72
CA LEU A 357 7.05 -29.19 16.58
C LEU A 357 5.68 -29.73 16.14
N TYR A 358 5.48 -31.04 16.20
CA TYR A 358 4.24 -31.69 15.75
C TYR A 358 3.25 -32.05 16.88
N SER A 359 3.63 -31.83 18.14
CA SER A 359 2.71 -31.96 19.29
C SER A 359 1.92 -30.69 19.59
N VAL A 360 2.39 -29.54 19.08
CA VAL A 360 1.80 -28.20 19.30
C VAL A 360 0.89 -27.77 18.12
N GLN A 361 0.87 -28.54 17.03
CA GLN A 361 -0.01 -28.33 15.86
C GLN A 361 -1.25 -29.20 15.95
#